data_AF-A0A1I7UWP0-F1
#
_entry.id   AF-A0A1I7UWP0-F1
#
_cell.length_a   1.000
_cell.length_b   1.000
_cell.length_c   1.000
_cell.angle_alpha   90.00
_cell.angle_beta   90.00
_cell.angle_gamma   90.00
#
_symmetry.space_group_name_H-M   'P 1'
#
loop_
_entity.id
_entity.type
_entity.pdbx_description
1 polymer ?
#
loop_
_entity_poly.entity_id
_entity_poly.type
_entity_poly.pdbx_seq_one_letter_code
_entity_poly.pdbx_strand_id
1 'polypeptide(L)'
;MLPQKLPQISNYTQAGIWVNGNRKDECKNTTLSANCNGTNEFTFDDPYLSTNPPIVNWAPWQPSGRDLDNSNCLILRSQIPSMEIDGIDDYTCNSTISDTGKSVFIGAVCGEKPLIYP
;
A
#
# COMPACT_ATOMS: atom_id res chain seq x y z
N MET A 1 22.31 -3.94 -16.75
CA MET A 1 20.90 -4.21 -16.38
C MET A 1 20.05 -3.88 -17.58
N LEU A 2 19.34 -4.86 -18.16
CA LEU A 2 18.40 -4.59 -19.25
C LEU A 2 17.20 -3.82 -18.67
N PRO A 3 16.67 -2.79 -19.36
CA PRO A 3 15.44 -2.16 -18.92
C PRO A 3 14.32 -3.21 -18.97
N GLN A 4 13.80 -3.61 -17.80
CA GLN A 4 12.57 -4.38 -17.76
C GLN A 4 11.48 -3.53 -18.41
N LYS A 5 10.91 -4.03 -19.51
CA LYS A 5 9.71 -3.46 -20.10
C LYS A 5 8.62 -3.54 -19.03
N LEU A 6 8.23 -2.39 -18.50
CA LEU A 6 7.13 -2.31 -17.55
C LEU A 6 5.90 -3.02 -18.16
N PRO A 7 5.19 -3.85 -17.38
CA PRO A 7 3.99 -4.52 -17.85
C PRO A 7 3.01 -3.48 -18.41
N GLN A 8 2.36 -3.80 -19.53
CA GLN A 8 1.37 -2.91 -20.11
C GLN A 8 0.17 -2.84 -19.15
N ILE A 9 0.07 -1.74 -18.40
CA ILE A 9 -0.90 -1.58 -17.31
C ILE A 9 -2.35 -1.73 -17.76
N SER A 10 -2.65 -1.48 -19.05
CA SER A 10 -4.00 -1.58 -19.62
C SER A 10 -4.58 -3.00 -19.63
N ASN A 11 -3.79 -4.04 -19.33
CA ASN A 11 -4.27 -5.41 -19.22
C ASN A 11 -4.88 -5.75 -17.85
N TYR A 12 -4.78 -4.82 -16.90
CA TYR A 12 -5.20 -4.99 -15.51
C TYR A 12 -6.39 -4.08 -15.22
N THR A 13 -7.17 -4.43 -14.18
CA THR A 13 -8.27 -3.59 -13.72
C THR A 13 -7.85 -2.62 -12.61
N GLN A 14 -6.69 -2.86 -12.00
CA GLN A 14 -6.14 -2.05 -10.92
C GLN A 14 -4.61 -1.94 -11.04
N ALA A 15 -4.07 -0.81 -10.61
CA ALA A 15 -2.66 -0.63 -10.33
C ALA A 15 -2.45 -0.40 -8.84
N GLY A 16 -1.27 -0.78 -8.34
CA GLY A 16 -0.79 -0.41 -7.02
C GLY A 16 0.61 0.15 -7.08
N ILE A 17 0.86 1.15 -6.24
CA ILE A 17 2.18 1.73 -6.01
C ILE A 17 2.54 1.47 -4.56
N TRP A 18 3.69 0.86 -4.30
CA TRP A 18 4.18 0.61 -2.95
C TRP A 18 4.43 1.93 -2.23
N VAL A 19 3.91 2.04 -1.00
CA VAL A 19 4.17 3.17 -0.10
C VAL A 19 4.80 2.66 1.18
N ASN A 20 5.46 3.53 1.93
CA ASN A 20 6.08 3.13 3.18
C ASN A 20 5.01 2.69 4.21
N GLY A 21 5.29 1.57 4.88
CA GLY A 21 4.41 0.99 5.90
C GLY A 21 4.62 -0.52 6.01
N ASN A 22 4.98 -0.98 7.19
CA ASN A 22 5.15 -2.40 7.50
C ASN A 22 4.23 -2.79 8.65
N ARG A 23 3.49 -3.90 8.50
CA ARG A 23 2.64 -4.43 9.56
C ARG A 23 3.53 -4.83 10.74
N LYS A 24 3.20 -4.33 11.92
CA LYS A 24 3.85 -4.66 13.20
C LYS A 24 3.78 -6.16 13.43
N ASP A 25 4.84 -6.75 13.99
CA ASP A 25 4.89 -8.18 14.24
C ASP A 25 3.77 -8.64 15.19
N GLU A 26 3.42 -7.84 16.20
CA GLU A 26 2.30 -8.11 17.11
C GLU A 26 0.92 -8.01 16.45
N CYS A 27 0.83 -7.42 15.25
CA CYS A 27 -0.39 -7.23 14.49
C CYS A 27 -0.56 -8.20 13.30
N LYS A 28 0.26 -9.25 13.24
CA LYS A 28 0.14 -10.35 12.26
C LYS A 28 -0.63 -11.50 12.86
N ASN A 29 -1.63 -12.02 12.13
CA ASN A 29 -2.45 -13.17 12.52
C ASN A 29 -2.99 -13.04 13.97
N THR A 30 -3.61 -11.88 14.23
CA THR A 30 -4.07 -11.49 15.57
C THR A 30 -5.50 -10.98 15.53
N THR A 31 -6.14 -10.93 16.70
CA THR A 31 -7.48 -10.36 16.83
C THR A 31 -7.45 -8.84 16.85
N LEU A 32 -8.56 -8.23 16.45
CA LEU A 32 -8.72 -6.78 16.45
C LEU A 32 -8.53 -6.23 17.87
N SER A 33 -7.67 -5.23 18.01
CA SER A 33 -7.42 -4.52 19.26
C SER A 33 -7.15 -3.04 18.98
N ALA A 34 -7.08 -2.21 20.02
CA ALA A 34 -6.73 -0.80 19.86
C ALA A 34 -5.38 -0.59 19.13
N ASN A 35 -4.42 -1.49 19.35
CA ASN A 35 -3.09 -1.43 18.73
C ASN A 35 -3.05 -2.10 17.36
N CYS A 36 -3.97 -3.03 17.08
CA CYS A 36 -4.04 -3.75 15.82
C CYS A 36 -5.40 -3.51 15.15
N ASN A 37 -5.68 -2.23 14.87
CA ASN A 37 -6.83 -1.79 14.10
C ASN A 37 -6.46 -0.60 13.19
N GLY A 38 -6.64 -0.77 11.88
CA GLY A 38 -6.40 0.28 10.90
C GLY A 38 -4.92 0.69 10.82
N THR A 39 -4.65 1.99 10.80
CA THR A 39 -3.27 2.53 10.75
C THR A 39 -2.41 2.14 11.95
N ASN A 40 -3.02 1.82 13.09
CA ASN A 40 -2.28 1.39 14.28
C ASN A 40 -1.55 0.05 14.07
N GLU A 41 -1.95 -0.75 13.07
CA GLU A 41 -1.34 -2.03 12.73
C GLU A 41 0.06 -1.89 12.11
N PHE A 42 0.48 -0.68 11.72
CA PHE A 42 1.65 -0.45 10.88
C PHE A 42 2.70 0.46 11.54
N THR A 43 3.96 0.25 11.19
CA THR A 43 5.08 1.17 11.43
C THR A 43 5.50 1.84 10.13
N PHE A 44 5.92 3.09 10.24
CA PHE A 44 6.36 3.91 9.11
C PHE A 44 7.79 4.38 9.37
N ASP A 45 8.68 4.13 8.41
CA ASP A 45 10.07 4.61 8.43
C ASP A 45 10.19 6.01 7.82
N ASP A 46 9.21 6.41 7.00
CA ASP A 46 9.12 7.77 6.47
C ASP A 46 8.82 8.75 7.64
N PRO A 47 9.70 9.73 7.93
CA PRO A 47 9.52 10.64 9.06
C PRO A 47 8.26 11.52 8.97
N TYR A 48 7.77 11.79 7.75
CA TYR A 48 6.54 12.55 7.55
C TYR A 48 5.32 11.69 7.76
N LEU A 49 5.32 10.46 7.23
CA LEU A 49 4.23 9.51 7.46
C LEU A 49 4.18 9.04 8.93
N SER A 50 5.30 8.99 9.64
CA SER A 50 5.28 8.61 11.07
C SER A 50 4.69 9.70 11.97
N THR A 51 4.81 10.98 11.60
CA THR A 51 4.30 12.13 12.37
C THR A 51 2.88 12.53 11.99
N ASN A 52 2.54 12.41 10.70
CA ASN A 52 1.18 12.54 10.17
C ASN A 52 0.90 11.28 9.34
N PRO A 53 0.46 10.18 9.98
CA PRO A 53 0.11 8.97 9.24
C PRO A 53 -0.89 9.35 8.16
N PRO A 54 -0.78 8.79 6.94
CA PRO A 54 -1.68 9.08 5.85
C PRO A 54 -3.04 8.46 6.18
N ILE A 55 -3.73 9.05 7.16
CA ILE A 55 -5.03 8.63 7.69
C ILE A 55 -6.12 8.83 6.66
N VAL A 56 -5.84 9.46 5.51
CA VAL A 56 -6.95 10.11 4.83
C VAL A 56 -7.79 9.16 3.98
N ASN A 57 -7.30 8.03 3.45
CA ASN A 57 -8.20 7.10 2.74
C ASN A 57 -7.65 5.68 2.71
N TRP A 58 -7.98 4.86 3.71
CA TRP A 58 -8.04 3.42 3.47
C TRP A 58 -9.05 3.16 2.35
N ALA A 59 -8.70 2.28 1.42
CA ALA A 59 -9.68 1.81 0.47
C ALA A 59 -10.84 1.13 1.23
N PRO A 60 -12.05 1.05 0.67
CA PRO A 60 -13.18 0.42 1.34
C PRO A 60 -12.81 -0.97 1.89
N TRP A 61 -13.05 -1.15 3.19
CA TRP A 61 -12.79 -2.38 3.95
C TRP A 61 -11.32 -2.71 4.23
N GLN A 62 -10.40 -1.76 4.04
CA GLN A 62 -8.98 -1.93 4.36
C GLN A 62 -8.56 -1.28 5.68
N PRO A 63 -7.49 -1.76 6.35
CA PRO A 63 -6.72 -2.97 6.02
C PRO A 63 -7.50 -4.25 6.36
N SER A 64 -7.42 -5.24 5.47
CA SER A 64 -8.17 -6.50 5.57
C SER A 64 -7.29 -7.73 5.77
N GLY A 65 -5.99 -7.61 5.53
CA GLY A 65 -5.05 -8.73 5.57
C GLY A 65 -4.49 -9.08 6.95
N ARG A 66 -5.04 -8.55 8.05
CA ARG A 66 -4.57 -8.85 9.42
C ARG A 66 -4.58 -10.33 9.75
N ASP A 67 -5.61 -11.04 9.30
CA ASP A 67 -5.79 -12.47 9.54
C ASP A 67 -5.04 -13.33 8.49
N LEU A 68 -4.26 -12.69 7.61
CA LEU A 68 -3.40 -13.32 6.61
C LEU A 68 -1.94 -13.12 6.99
N ASP A 69 -1.12 -14.16 6.87
CA ASP A 69 0.29 -14.08 7.26
C ASP A 69 1.14 -13.20 6.32
N ASN A 70 0.64 -12.87 5.12
CA ASN A 70 1.44 -12.27 4.04
C ASN A 70 1.10 -10.81 3.70
N SER A 71 -0.08 -10.29 4.04
CA SER A 71 -0.49 -8.90 3.74
C SER A 71 0.11 -7.88 4.72
N ASN A 72 1.41 -7.65 4.57
CA ASN A 72 2.22 -6.90 5.54
C ASN A 72 2.74 -5.55 5.03
N CYS A 73 2.57 -5.25 3.73
CA CYS A 73 3.07 -4.02 3.12
C CYS A 73 1.92 -3.19 2.54
N LEU A 74 2.13 -1.89 2.35
CA LEU A 74 1.09 -0.97 1.90
C LEU A 74 1.23 -0.60 0.42
N ILE A 75 0.09 -0.52 -0.27
CA ILE A 75 -0.01 0.05 -1.61
C ILE A 75 -1.00 1.20 -1.64
N LEU A 76 -0.73 2.19 -2.47
CA LEU A 76 -1.74 3.12 -2.98
C LEU A 76 -2.41 2.47 -4.20
N ARG A 77 -3.70 2.15 -4.07
CA ARG A 77 -4.48 1.46 -5.10
C ARG A 77 -5.17 2.46 -6.02
N SER A 78 -5.12 2.19 -7.33
CA SER A 78 -5.88 2.93 -8.34
C SER A 78 -6.61 2.00 -9.32
N GLN A 79 -7.72 2.48 -9.86
CA GLN A 79 -8.49 1.78 -10.89
C GLN A 79 -7.93 2.05 -12.28
N ILE A 80 -8.05 1.08 -13.17
CA ILE A 80 -7.69 1.21 -14.58
C ILE A 80 -8.97 1.10 -15.42
N PRO A 81 -9.18 1.99 -16.42
CA PRO A 81 -8.24 2.97 -16.96
C PRO A 81 -8.36 4.38 -16.38
N SER A 82 -9.29 4.64 -15.45
CA SER A 82 -9.54 5.99 -14.92
C SER A 82 -8.36 6.57 -14.15
N MET A 83 -7.48 5.71 -13.62
CA MET A 83 -6.39 6.05 -12.70
C MET A 83 -6.88 6.74 -11.42
N GLU A 84 -8.17 6.57 -11.10
CA GLU A 84 -8.77 7.06 -9.87
C GLU A 84 -8.17 6.30 -8.68
N ILE A 85 -7.77 7.03 -7.64
CA ILE A 85 -7.21 6.47 -6.42
C ILE A 85 -8.34 6.01 -5.51
N ASP A 86 -8.36 4.71 -5.18
CA ASP A 86 -9.34 4.12 -4.27
C ASP A 86 -8.96 4.30 -2.79
N GLY A 87 -7.67 4.47 -2.53
CA GLY A 87 -7.09 4.53 -1.18
C GLY A 87 -5.96 3.54 -0.97
N ILE A 88 -5.60 3.35 0.30
CA ILE A 88 -4.54 2.44 0.75
C ILE A 88 -5.10 1.04 0.97
N ASP A 89 -4.31 0.03 0.60
CA ASP A 89 -4.60 -1.38 0.76
C ASP A 89 -3.36 -2.07 1.36
N ASP A 90 -3.56 -3.13 2.13
CA ASP A 90 -2.47 -3.96 2.66
C ASP A 90 -2.32 -5.24 1.82
N TYR A 91 -1.10 -5.52 1.37
CA TYR A 91 -0.85 -6.58 0.41
C TYR A 91 0.48 -7.30 0.65
N THR A 92 0.59 -8.46 0.00
CA THR A 92 1.79 -9.30 0.00
C THR A 92 2.99 -8.53 -0.52
N CYS A 93 3.93 -8.23 0.38
CA CYS A 93 5.16 -7.48 0.10
C CYS A 93 5.88 -7.99 -1.16
N ASN A 94 6.42 -7.07 -1.95
CA ASN A 94 7.21 -7.35 -3.17
C ASN A 94 6.49 -8.10 -4.28
N SER A 95 5.16 -8.25 -4.20
CA SER A 95 4.37 -8.78 -5.31
C SER A 95 4.47 -7.85 -6.51
N THR A 96 4.50 -8.42 -7.72
CA THR A 96 4.43 -7.66 -8.98
C THR A 96 3.05 -7.73 -9.63
N ILE A 97 2.28 -8.78 -9.33
CA ILE A 97 0.91 -9.03 -9.81
C ILE A 97 0.14 -9.64 -8.63
N SER A 98 -1.16 -9.34 -8.50
CA SER A 98 -2.01 -9.95 -7.47
C SER A 98 -2.31 -11.41 -7.76
N ASP A 99 -2.67 -12.19 -6.74
CA ASP A 99 -3.00 -13.62 -6.87
C ASP A 99 -4.17 -13.89 -7.85
N THR A 100 -5.05 -12.89 -8.02
CA THR A 100 -6.16 -12.96 -8.98
C THR A 100 -5.76 -12.61 -10.42
N GLY A 101 -4.52 -12.14 -10.64
CA GLY A 101 -4.02 -11.66 -11.93
C GLY A 101 -4.62 -10.33 -12.38
N LYS A 102 -5.47 -9.68 -11.57
CA LYS A 102 -6.24 -8.48 -11.95
C LYS A 102 -5.56 -7.16 -11.60
N SER A 103 -4.59 -7.18 -10.69
CA SER A 103 -3.90 -5.99 -10.21
C SER A 103 -2.41 -6.10 -10.52
N VAL A 104 -1.79 -5.00 -10.93
CA VAL A 104 -0.35 -4.91 -11.18
C VAL A 104 0.30 -3.92 -10.23
N PHE A 105 1.48 -4.25 -9.72
CA PHE A 105 2.23 -3.38 -8.80
C PHE A 105 3.44 -2.81 -9.54
N ILE A 106 3.44 -1.50 -9.76
CA ILE A 106 4.24 -0.86 -10.83
C ILE A 106 5.46 -0.08 -10.34
N GLY A 107 5.67 0.01 -9.03
CA GLY A 107 6.80 0.72 -8.44
C GLY A 107 6.55 1.08 -6.98
N ALA A 108 7.46 1.89 -6.42
CA ALA A 108 7.36 2.43 -5.07
C ALA A 108 7.52 3.95 -5.10
N VAL A 109 6.87 4.64 -4.16
CA VAL A 109 7.04 6.09 -3.97
C VAL A 109 7.50 6.38 -2.54
N CYS A 110 8.35 7.40 -2.43
CA CYS A 110 8.80 7.95 -1.16
C CYS A 110 8.17 9.33 -0.96
N GLY A 111 7.90 9.71 0.30
CA GLY A 111 7.50 11.08 0.60
C GLY A 111 8.67 12.04 0.45
N GLU A 112 8.41 13.23 -0.10
CA GLU A 112 9.35 14.35 -0.05
C GLU A 112 8.68 15.57 0.60
N LYS A 113 9.45 16.33 1.38
CA LYS A 113 8.98 17.60 1.92
C LYS A 113 8.79 18.59 0.77
N PRO A 114 7.59 19.18 0.60
CA PRO A 114 7.41 20.24 -0.38
C PRO A 114 8.35 21.42 -0.10
N LEU A 115 9.04 21.92 -1.12
CA LEU A 115 9.73 23.20 -1.04
C LEU A 115 8.67 24.30 -1.11
N ILE A 116 8.43 24.97 0.01
CA ILE A 116 7.57 26.17 0.03
C ILE A 116 8.44 27.34 -0.44
N TYR A 117 8.22 27.81 -1.67
CA TYR A 117 8.78 29.07 -2.14
C TYR A 117 7.90 30.22 -1.63
N PRO A 118 8.49 31.29 -1.04
CA PRO A 118 7.75 32.45 -0.55
C PRO A 118 7.12 33.29 -1.68
#